data_AF-A0AAU2VQN0-F1
#
_entry.id   AF-A0AAU2VQN0-F1
#
_cell.length_a   1.000
_cell.length_b   1.000
_cell.length_c   1.000
_cell.angle_alpha   90.00
_cell.angle_beta   90.00
_cell.angle_gamma   90.00
#
_symmetry.space_group_name_H-M   'P 1'
#
loop_
_entity.id
_entity.type
_entity.pdbx_description
1 polymer ?
#
loop_
_entity_poly.entity_id
_entity_poly.type
_entity_poly.pdbx_seq_one_letter_code
_entity_poly.pdbx_strand_id
1 'polypeptide(L)'
;MADAPEEAAATDRAGQVARVIEATLDDAGIDWESPAPGSYVVPLPGTRKLSTTCSLLVGKHSLSLNAFVIRHPDENEPAVHRWLLERNLRLFGVSYAVDSLGDIYLVGKLPLSVVTAEELDRLLGVVLEAADGAFNSLLELGFASAIRKEYAWRVSRGESTRNLDAFTHLTQRPTG
;
A
#
# COMPACT_ATOMS: atom_id res chain seq x y z
N MET A 1 -26.91 -14.06 -28.37
CA MET A 1 -26.84 -15.47 -27.93
C MET A 1 -25.41 -16.01 -28.10
N ALA A 2 -24.41 -15.27 -27.62
CA ALA A 2 -22.98 -15.62 -27.71
C ALA A 2 -22.24 -15.53 -26.35
N ASP A 3 -22.95 -15.27 -25.25
CA ASP A 3 -22.38 -14.87 -23.95
C ASP A 3 -22.10 -16.06 -23.00
N ALA A 4 -22.88 -17.15 -23.11
CA ALA A 4 -22.82 -18.28 -22.18
C ALA A 4 -21.46 -19.04 -22.11
N PRO A 5 -20.75 -19.34 -23.22
CA PRO A 5 -19.47 -20.03 -23.14
C PRO A 5 -18.32 -19.13 -22.65
N GLU A 6 -18.39 -17.82 -22.92
CA GLU A 6 -17.40 -16.85 -22.47
C GLU A 6 -17.53 -16.60 -20.96
N GLU A 7 -18.76 -16.59 -20.44
CA GLU A 7 -19.06 -16.41 -19.02
C GLU A 7 -18.64 -17.62 -18.17
N ALA A 8 -18.81 -18.84 -18.68
CA ALA A 8 -18.32 -20.05 -18.02
C ALA A 8 -16.78 -20.10 -17.97
N ALA A 9 -16.11 -19.73 -19.07
CA ALA A 9 -14.64 -19.68 -19.13
C ALA A 9 -14.05 -18.58 -18.23
N ALA A 10 -14.71 -17.41 -18.15
CA ALA A 10 -14.31 -16.34 -17.23
C ALA A 10 -14.45 -16.77 -15.76
N THR A 11 -15.52 -17.50 -15.43
CA THR A 11 -15.74 -18.04 -14.08
C THR A 11 -14.68 -19.07 -13.70
N ASP A 12 -14.32 -19.98 -14.61
CA ASP A 12 -13.23 -20.95 -14.40
C ASP A 12 -11.88 -20.23 -14.19
N ARG A 13 -11.57 -19.21 -15.01
CA ARG A 13 -10.33 -18.45 -14.87
C ARG A 13 -10.25 -17.70 -13.53
N ALA A 14 -11.34 -17.08 -13.07
CA ALA A 14 -11.37 -16.43 -11.76
C ALA A 14 -11.11 -17.44 -10.62
N GLY A 15 -11.69 -18.64 -10.71
CA GLY A 15 -11.42 -19.72 -9.75
C GLY A 15 -9.98 -20.25 -9.80
N GLN A 16 -9.35 -20.28 -10.97
CA GLN A 16 -7.93 -20.60 -11.10
C GLN A 16 -7.04 -19.54 -10.44
N VAL A 17 -7.34 -18.26 -10.66
CA VAL A 17 -6.59 -17.14 -10.05
C VAL A 17 -6.74 -17.15 -8.53
N ALA A 18 -7.93 -17.39 -8.00
CA ALA A 18 -8.16 -17.56 -6.56
C ALA A 18 -7.21 -18.60 -5.94
N ARG A 19 -7.14 -19.80 -6.55
CA ARG A 19 -6.22 -20.87 -6.09
C ARG A 19 -4.75 -20.47 -6.16
N VAL A 20 -4.34 -19.73 -7.19
CA VAL A 20 -2.97 -19.21 -7.30
C VAL A 20 -2.67 -18.23 -6.16
N ILE A 21 -3.59 -17.32 -5.86
CA ILE A 21 -3.44 -16.35 -4.76
C ILE A 21 -3.29 -17.08 -3.43
N GLU A 22 -4.23 -17.96 -3.11
CA GLU A 22 -4.25 -18.72 -1.86
C GLU A 22 -2.96 -19.54 -1.68
N ALA A 23 -2.58 -20.32 -2.69
CA ALA A 23 -1.36 -21.12 -2.64
C ALA A 23 -0.09 -20.26 -2.48
N THR A 24 -0.01 -19.12 -3.18
CA THR A 24 1.15 -18.24 -3.09
C THR A 24 1.29 -17.61 -1.69
N LEU A 25 0.17 -17.19 -1.10
CA LEU A 25 0.17 -16.60 0.25
C LEU A 25 0.52 -17.65 1.31
N ASP A 26 -0.04 -18.87 1.18
CA ASP A 26 0.25 -19.99 2.07
C ASP A 26 1.72 -20.43 1.97
N ASP A 27 2.25 -20.58 0.75
CA ASP A 27 3.65 -20.96 0.50
C ASP A 27 4.64 -19.90 1.03
N ALA A 28 4.26 -18.62 0.97
CA ALA A 28 5.03 -17.52 1.52
C ALA A 28 4.88 -17.38 3.05
N GLY A 29 3.96 -18.12 3.68
CA GLY A 29 3.66 -18.02 5.11
C GLY A 29 3.10 -16.66 5.51
N ILE A 30 2.37 -16.00 4.60
CA ILE A 30 1.75 -14.70 4.83
C ILE A 30 0.32 -14.94 5.33
N ASP A 31 -0.03 -14.37 6.49
CA ASP A 31 -1.40 -14.40 6.98
C ASP A 31 -2.34 -13.65 6.02
N TRP A 32 -3.53 -14.20 5.77
CA TRP A 32 -4.55 -13.56 4.94
C TRP A 32 -5.96 -13.92 5.38
N GLU A 33 -6.90 -13.03 5.08
CA GLU A 33 -8.33 -13.22 5.30
C GLU A 33 -9.10 -13.11 3.97
N SER A 34 -10.18 -13.87 3.80
CA SER A 34 -11.10 -13.70 2.66
C SER A 34 -12.50 -13.34 3.14
N PRO A 35 -12.84 -12.03 3.20
CA PRO A 35 -14.13 -11.58 3.71
C PRO A 35 -15.30 -11.87 2.75
N ALA A 36 -15.00 -12.11 1.47
CA ALA A 36 -15.96 -12.47 0.44
C ALA A 36 -15.26 -13.27 -0.67
N PRO A 37 -15.98 -14.12 -1.42
CA PRO A 37 -15.38 -14.87 -2.53
C PRO A 37 -14.61 -13.97 -3.50
N GLY A 38 -13.33 -14.31 -3.75
CA GLY A 38 -12.44 -13.54 -4.62
C GLY A 38 -11.90 -12.24 -4.00
N SER A 39 -12.19 -11.95 -2.74
CA SER A 39 -11.60 -10.84 -1.98
C SER A 39 -10.60 -11.38 -0.96
N TYR A 40 -9.42 -10.80 -0.90
CA TYR A 40 -8.36 -11.19 0.03
C TYR A 40 -7.79 -9.94 0.70
N VAL A 41 -7.55 -10.01 2.00
CA VAL A 41 -6.92 -8.97 2.81
C VAL A 41 -5.62 -9.53 3.38
N VAL A 42 -4.51 -8.90 3.02
CA VAL A 42 -3.15 -9.38 3.28
C VAL A 42 -2.39 -8.32 4.07
N PRO A 43 -2.22 -8.48 5.39
CA PRO A 43 -1.35 -7.62 6.19
C PRO A 43 0.13 -7.87 5.87
N LEU A 44 0.75 -6.95 5.12
CA LEU A 44 2.18 -7.03 4.81
C LEU A 44 3.00 -6.39 5.93
N PRO A 45 3.95 -7.11 6.57
CA PRO A 45 4.77 -6.56 7.65
C PRO A 45 5.84 -5.60 7.09
N GLY A 46 5.86 -4.36 7.57
CA GLY A 46 6.84 -3.34 7.20
C GLY A 46 7.85 -3.04 8.31
N THR A 47 8.96 -2.40 7.95
CA THR A 47 10.03 -2.04 8.91
C THR A 47 9.83 -0.66 9.53
N ARG A 48 9.28 0.29 8.75
CA ARG A 48 9.00 1.68 9.16
C ARG A 48 7.52 1.88 9.47
N LYS A 49 6.66 1.27 8.67
CA LYS A 49 5.22 1.17 8.88
C LYS A 49 4.89 -0.22 9.44
N LEU A 50 4.33 -0.26 10.65
CA LEU A 50 4.06 -1.50 11.40
C LEU A 50 3.38 -2.59 10.56
N SER A 51 2.41 -2.21 9.72
CA SER A 51 1.78 -3.11 8.76
C SER A 51 1.16 -2.30 7.63
N THR A 52 1.26 -2.81 6.40
CA THR A 52 0.54 -2.30 5.23
C THR A 52 -0.51 -3.33 4.82
N THR A 53 -1.78 -3.01 5.05
CA THR A 53 -2.89 -3.83 4.58
C THR A 53 -3.03 -3.71 3.06
N CYS A 54 -2.85 -4.83 2.37
CA CYS A 54 -3.03 -4.96 0.93
C CYS A 54 -4.27 -5.79 0.64
N SER A 55 -5.22 -5.23 -0.11
CA SER A 55 -6.44 -5.91 -0.54
C SER A 55 -6.33 -6.34 -1.99
N LEU A 56 -6.63 -7.59 -2.27
CA LEU A 56 -6.72 -8.17 -3.61
C LEU A 56 -8.17 -8.51 -3.92
N LEU A 57 -8.67 -8.12 -5.09
CA LEU A 57 -10.03 -8.39 -5.54
C LEU A 57 -10.02 -8.99 -6.95
N VAL A 58 -10.40 -10.26 -7.04
CA VAL A 58 -10.60 -11.00 -8.29
C VAL A 58 -11.96 -10.63 -8.87
N GLY A 59 -11.97 -9.76 -9.87
CA GLY A 59 -13.18 -9.47 -10.67
C GLY A 59 -13.36 -10.44 -11.83
N LYS A 60 -14.40 -10.22 -12.66
CA LYS A 60 -14.70 -11.06 -13.84
C LYS A 60 -13.55 -11.11 -14.86
N HIS A 61 -12.77 -10.04 -14.98
CA HIS A 61 -11.74 -9.91 -16.02
C HIS A 61 -10.37 -9.44 -15.51
N SER A 62 -10.30 -8.98 -14.25
CA SER A 62 -9.08 -8.37 -13.71
C SER A 62 -8.92 -8.63 -12.22
N LEU A 63 -7.68 -8.76 -11.80
CA LEU A 63 -7.27 -8.64 -10.40
C LEU A 63 -7.06 -7.15 -10.10
N SER A 64 -7.75 -6.64 -9.08
CA SER A 64 -7.49 -5.31 -8.52
C SER A 64 -6.67 -5.45 -7.24
N LEU A 65 -5.71 -4.57 -7.04
CA LEU A 65 -4.89 -4.46 -5.84
C LEU A 65 -5.08 -3.06 -5.26
N ASN A 66 -5.30 -2.97 -3.94
CA ASN A 66 -5.32 -1.69 -3.22
C ASN A 66 -4.60 -1.85 -1.88
N ALA A 67 -3.59 -1.03 -1.62
CA ALA A 67 -2.90 -0.99 -0.34
C ALA A 67 -2.90 0.44 0.22
N PHE A 68 -3.41 0.60 1.45
CA PHE A 68 -3.43 1.90 2.11
C PHE A 68 -2.01 2.32 2.49
N VAL A 69 -1.57 3.52 2.12
CA VAL A 69 -0.21 4.03 2.40
C VAL A 69 -0.25 4.99 3.59
N ILE A 70 -0.98 6.10 3.48
CA ILE A 70 -1.06 7.12 4.53
C ILE A 70 -2.35 7.94 4.38
N ARG A 71 -2.80 8.56 5.47
CA ARG A 71 -3.92 9.50 5.46
C ARG A 71 -3.58 10.74 4.63
N HIS A 72 -4.61 11.50 4.26
CA HIS A 72 -4.49 12.83 3.66
C HIS A 72 -3.41 13.69 4.37
N PRO A 73 -2.41 14.20 3.64
CA PRO A 73 -1.43 15.14 4.16
C PRO A 73 -2.05 16.34 4.88
N ASP A 74 -1.58 16.65 6.09
CA ASP A 74 -2.02 17.82 6.85
C ASP A 74 -1.54 19.14 6.22
N GLU A 75 -0.43 19.09 5.49
CA GLU A 75 0.19 20.25 4.84
C GLU A 75 0.91 19.86 3.54
N ASN A 76 1.24 20.87 2.72
CA ASN A 76 2.09 20.74 1.53
C ASN A 76 1.64 19.66 0.52
N GLU A 77 0.33 19.47 0.37
CA GLU A 77 -0.30 18.51 -0.53
C GLU A 77 0.23 18.56 -1.99
N PRO A 78 0.47 19.75 -2.61
CA PRO A 78 1.03 19.79 -3.96
C PRO A 78 2.42 19.15 -4.09
N ALA A 79 3.27 19.29 -3.06
CA ALA A 79 4.59 18.67 -3.07
C ALA A 79 4.50 17.16 -2.84
N VAL A 80 3.60 16.72 -1.96
CA VAL A 80 3.32 15.28 -1.77
C VAL A 80 2.85 14.67 -3.09
N HIS A 81 1.84 15.26 -3.75
CA HIS A 81 1.31 14.75 -5.01
C HIS A 81 2.36 14.70 -6.12
N ARG A 82 3.17 15.77 -6.25
CA ARG A 82 4.29 15.77 -7.19
C ARG A 82 5.27 14.62 -6.90
N TRP A 83 5.65 14.43 -5.65
CA TRP A 83 6.56 13.37 -5.24
C TRP A 83 6.00 11.98 -5.59
N LEU A 84 4.71 11.74 -5.35
CA LEU A 84 4.03 10.49 -5.72
C LEU A 84 4.08 10.24 -7.23
N LEU A 85 3.78 11.26 -8.04
CA LEU A 85 3.82 11.18 -9.50
C LEU A 85 5.23 10.92 -10.04
N GLU A 86 6.25 11.57 -9.48
CA GLU A 86 7.65 11.33 -9.84
C GLU A 86 8.08 9.89 -9.48
N ARG A 87 7.57 9.34 -8.37
CA ARG A 87 7.86 7.96 -7.96
C ARG A 87 7.17 6.92 -8.83
N ASN A 88 5.97 7.21 -9.33
CA ASN A 88 5.23 6.31 -10.24
C ASN A 88 6.03 5.94 -11.50
N LEU A 89 6.95 6.79 -11.95
CA LEU A 89 7.83 6.50 -13.10
C LEU A 89 8.72 5.27 -12.92
N ARG A 90 8.91 4.79 -11.68
CA ARG A 90 9.79 3.66 -11.34
C ARG A 90 9.03 2.45 -10.81
N LEU A 91 7.72 2.57 -10.59
CA LEU A 91 6.91 1.49 -10.03
C LEU A 91 6.48 0.53 -11.14
N PHE A 92 6.38 -0.74 -10.77
CA PHE A 92 5.96 -1.81 -11.65
C PHE A 92 4.64 -2.39 -11.15
N GLY A 93 3.66 -2.55 -12.04
CA GLY A 93 2.36 -3.17 -11.75
C GLY A 93 1.40 -2.38 -10.84
N VAL A 94 1.92 -1.42 -10.08
CA VAL A 94 1.16 -0.53 -9.18
C VAL A 94 1.52 0.93 -9.37
N SER A 95 0.66 1.82 -8.88
CA SER A 95 0.89 3.27 -8.86
C SER A 95 0.28 3.89 -7.61
N TYR A 96 0.87 4.98 -7.13
CA TYR A 96 0.23 5.82 -6.13
C TYR A 96 -1.02 6.46 -6.71
N ALA A 97 -2.10 6.44 -5.93
CA ALA A 97 -3.35 7.11 -6.20
C ALA A 97 -3.85 7.83 -4.94
N VAL A 98 -4.72 8.81 -5.15
CA VAL A 98 -5.35 9.61 -4.10
C VAL A 98 -6.86 9.43 -4.22
N ASP A 99 -7.54 9.17 -3.11
CA ASP A 99 -8.99 9.06 -3.11
C ASP A 99 -9.70 10.42 -2.92
N SER A 100 -11.03 10.41 -2.83
CA SER A 100 -11.81 11.64 -2.65
C SER A 100 -11.60 12.34 -1.30
N LEU A 101 -11.05 11.63 -0.30
CA LEU A 101 -10.72 12.17 1.01
C LEU A 101 -9.27 12.64 1.10
N GLY A 102 -8.48 12.49 0.02
CA GLY A 102 -7.06 12.82 -0.01
C GLY A 102 -6.15 11.70 0.51
N ASP A 103 -6.71 10.55 0.87
CA ASP A 103 -5.91 9.42 1.37
C ASP A 103 -5.13 8.77 0.24
N ILE A 104 -3.89 8.36 0.54
CA ILE A 104 -2.94 7.85 -0.43
C ILE A 104 -2.93 6.32 -0.39
N TYR A 105 -3.05 5.72 -1.58
CA TYR A 105 -3.03 4.28 -1.79
C TYR A 105 -2.00 3.90 -2.85
N LEU A 106 -1.56 2.64 -2.81
CA LEU A 106 -0.99 1.95 -3.96
C LEU A 106 -2.08 1.13 -4.62
N VAL A 107 -2.29 1.34 -5.91
CA VAL A 107 -3.33 0.67 -6.68
C VAL A 107 -2.74 -0.06 -7.88
N GLY A 108 -3.26 -1.24 -8.18
CA GLY A 108 -2.89 -2.04 -9.33
C GLY A 108 -4.11 -2.66 -9.98
N LYS A 109 -4.09 -2.82 -11.31
CA LYS A 109 -5.14 -3.54 -12.04
C LYS A 109 -4.54 -4.35 -13.17
N LEU A 110 -4.69 -5.67 -13.07
CA LEU A 110 -4.01 -6.63 -13.94
C LEU A 110 -5.03 -7.58 -14.58
N PRO A 111 -4.85 -7.98 -15.85
CA PRO A 111 -5.69 -9.01 -16.44
C PRO A 111 -5.46 -10.36 -15.73
N LEU A 112 -6.50 -11.18 -15.60
CA LEU A 112 -6.39 -12.49 -14.93
C LEU A 112 -5.39 -13.44 -15.61
N SER A 113 -5.05 -13.21 -16.88
CA SER A 113 -4.11 -14.03 -17.64
C SER A 113 -2.66 -13.93 -17.18
N VAL A 114 -2.28 -12.84 -16.51
CA VAL A 114 -0.88 -12.61 -16.06
C VAL A 114 -0.69 -12.91 -14.58
N VAL A 115 -1.75 -13.32 -13.88
CA VAL A 115 -1.67 -13.64 -12.45
C VAL A 115 -1.05 -15.03 -12.29
N THR A 116 0.23 -15.04 -11.92
CA THR A 116 1.02 -16.22 -11.55
C THR A 116 1.58 -16.04 -10.14
N ALA A 117 2.06 -17.12 -9.53
CA ALA A 117 2.69 -17.05 -8.20
C ALA A 117 3.89 -16.08 -8.19
N GLU A 118 4.76 -16.17 -9.20
CA GLU A 118 5.94 -15.29 -9.34
C GLU A 118 5.55 -13.81 -9.50
N GLU A 119 4.52 -13.53 -10.30
CA GLU A 119 4.09 -12.15 -10.52
C GLU A 119 3.37 -11.59 -9.28
N LEU A 120 2.62 -12.41 -8.56
CA LEU A 120 1.99 -12.02 -7.31
C LEU A 120 3.03 -11.73 -6.22
N ASP A 121 4.02 -12.60 -6.04
CA ASP A 121 5.14 -12.38 -5.11
C ASP A 121 5.86 -11.06 -5.42
N ARG A 122 6.18 -10.82 -6.70
CA ARG A 122 6.80 -9.56 -7.14
C ARG A 122 5.93 -8.35 -6.82
N LEU A 123 4.61 -8.42 -7.07
CA LEU A 123 3.69 -7.32 -6.79
C LEU A 123 3.61 -7.02 -5.29
N LEU A 124 3.48 -8.04 -4.44
CA LEU A 124 3.45 -7.86 -2.99
C LEU A 124 4.76 -7.27 -2.48
N GLY A 125 5.91 -7.69 -3.02
CA GLY A 125 7.21 -7.10 -2.73
C GLY A 125 7.29 -5.62 -3.13
N VAL A 126 6.81 -5.26 -4.32
CA VAL A 126 6.75 -3.84 -4.76
C VAL A 126 5.83 -3.02 -3.86
N VAL A 127 4.67 -3.56 -3.46
CA VAL A 127 3.75 -2.86 -2.54
C VAL A 127 4.41 -2.61 -1.19
N LEU A 128 5.07 -3.62 -0.63
CA LEU A 128 5.78 -3.50 0.64
C LEU A 128 6.88 -2.43 0.56
N GLU A 129 7.77 -2.52 -0.44
CA GLU A 129 8.87 -1.59 -0.67
C GLU A 129 8.35 -0.15 -0.88
N ALA A 130 7.31 0.01 -1.69
CA ALA A 130 6.74 1.32 -2.00
C ALA A 130 6.05 1.94 -0.78
N ALA A 131 5.23 1.18 -0.05
CA ALA A 131 4.53 1.68 1.13
C ALA A 131 5.50 1.98 2.29
N ASP A 132 6.42 1.06 2.59
CA ASP A 132 7.34 1.19 3.71
C ASP A 132 8.47 2.18 3.41
N GLY A 133 9.05 2.10 2.21
CA GLY A 133 10.14 2.96 1.76
C GLY A 133 9.75 4.42 1.63
N ALA A 134 8.50 4.71 1.22
CA ALA A 134 7.99 6.07 1.08
C ALA A 134 7.55 6.73 2.39
N PHE A 135 7.28 5.94 3.43
CA PHE A 135 6.53 6.40 4.61
C PHE A 135 7.15 7.62 5.29
N ASN A 136 8.45 7.59 5.60
CA ASN A 136 9.12 8.71 6.27
C ASN A 136 9.17 9.96 5.39
N SER A 137 9.41 9.82 4.08
CA SER A 137 9.43 10.95 3.16
C SER A 137 8.06 11.62 3.05
N LEU A 138 6.97 10.82 3.04
CA LEU A 138 5.61 11.36 3.06
C LEU A 138 5.29 12.05 4.38
N LEU A 139 5.76 11.52 5.51
CA LEU A 139 5.63 12.15 6.82
C LEU A 139 6.38 13.48 6.91
N GLU A 140 7.61 13.55 6.40
CA GLU A 140 8.40 14.79 6.36
C GLU A 140 7.76 15.84 5.45
N LEU A 141 7.24 15.43 4.30
CA LEU A 141 6.63 16.36 3.34
C LEU A 141 5.27 16.86 3.82
N GLY A 142 4.43 15.98 4.35
CA GLY A 142 3.01 16.23 4.57
C GLY A 142 2.56 16.40 6.02
N PHE A 143 3.44 16.13 6.99
CA PHE A 143 3.07 16.07 8.42
C PHE A 143 4.10 16.70 9.36
N ALA A 144 5.03 17.51 8.85
CA ALA A 144 6.15 18.04 9.65
C ALA A 144 5.69 18.86 10.86
N SER A 145 4.65 19.67 10.72
CA SER A 145 4.05 20.46 11.79
C SER A 145 3.40 19.56 12.86
N ALA A 146 2.73 18.48 12.46
CA ALA A 146 2.14 17.51 13.38
C ALA A 146 3.23 16.77 14.16
N ILE A 147 4.31 16.34 13.50
CA ILE A 147 5.47 15.69 14.11
C ILE A 147 6.11 16.61 15.16
N ARG A 148 6.30 17.89 14.85
CA ARG A 148 6.84 18.87 15.81
C ARG A 148 5.96 19.03 17.05
N LYS A 149 4.64 19.09 16.87
CA LYS A 149 3.68 19.18 17.98
C LYS A 149 3.69 17.92 18.85
N GLU A 150 3.66 16.74 18.23
CA GLU A 150 3.73 15.45 18.93
C GLU A 150 5.03 15.31 19.73
N TYR A 151 6.17 15.68 19.14
CA TYR A 151 7.46 15.68 19.83
C TYR A 151 7.44 16.58 21.08
N ALA A 152 7.00 17.83 20.93
CA ALA A 152 6.92 18.78 22.05
C ALA A 152 6.00 18.27 23.17
N TRP A 153 4.87 17.64 22.79
CA TRP A 153 3.95 17.02 23.75
C TRP A 153 4.60 15.87 24.52
N ARG A 154 5.29 14.96 23.83
CA ARG A 154 5.98 13.82 24.46
C ARG A 154 7.07 14.28 25.42
N VAL A 155 7.91 15.22 25.00
CA VAL A 155 8.97 15.81 25.84
C VAL A 155 8.36 16.47 27.08
N SER A 156 7.25 17.20 26.94
CA SER A 156 6.60 17.87 28.08
C SER A 156 6.04 16.90 29.13
N ARG A 157 5.77 15.65 28.75
CA ARG A 157 5.18 14.62 29.61
C ARG A 157 6.16 13.51 30.03
N GLY A 158 7.41 13.56 29.56
CA GLY A 158 8.38 12.49 29.79
C GLY A 158 8.07 11.19 29.05
N GLU A 159 7.28 11.25 27.97
CA GLU A 159 6.93 10.11 27.13
C GLU A 159 8.08 9.76 26.16
N SER A 160 8.17 8.49 25.77
CA SER A 160 9.23 8.02 24.85
C SER A 160 9.09 8.62 23.44
N THR A 161 10.17 9.15 22.87
CA THR A 161 10.23 9.72 21.51
C THR A 161 10.82 8.77 20.46
N ARG A 162 11.06 7.49 20.79
CA ARG A 162 11.78 6.55 19.91
C ARG A 162 11.23 6.45 18.48
N ASN A 163 9.92 6.52 18.31
CA ASN A 163 9.27 6.47 16.98
C ASN A 163 9.44 7.76 16.17
N LEU A 164 9.90 8.84 16.81
CA LEU A 164 10.18 10.14 16.19
C LEU A 164 11.67 10.35 15.91
N ASP A 165 12.54 9.40 16.26
CA ASP A 165 13.99 9.53 16.10
C ASP A 165 14.39 9.75 14.63
N ALA A 166 13.63 9.17 13.70
CA ALA A 166 13.78 9.39 12.26
C ALA A 166 13.60 10.87 11.83
N PHE A 167 12.90 11.68 12.64
CA PHE A 167 12.54 13.06 12.35
C PHE A 167 13.26 14.06 13.26
N THR A 168 14.37 13.67 13.88
CA THR A 168 15.18 14.55 14.75
C THR A 168 15.57 15.87 14.08
N HIS A 169 15.80 15.87 12.77
CA HIS A 169 16.10 17.09 12.00
C HIS A 169 14.91 18.08 11.93
N LEU A 170 13.66 17.62 12.14
CA LEU A 170 12.48 18.48 12.22
C LEU A 170 12.27 19.06 13.63
N THR A 171 12.81 18.43 14.66
CA THR A 171 12.54 18.76 16.07
C THR A 171 13.70 19.46 16.76
N GLN A 172 14.93 19.30 16.25
CA GLN A 172 16.08 20.08 16.68
C GLN A 172 15.97 21.52 16.15
N ARG A 173 16.21 22.51 17.03
CA ARG A 173 16.35 23.90 16.59
C ARG A 173 17.55 23.99 15.63
N PRO A 174 17.45 24.71 14.49
CA PRO A 174 18.63 25.02 13.72
C PRO A 174 19.63 25.71 14.63
N THR A 175 20.85 25.17 14.69
CA THR A 175 21.99 25.86 15.29
C THR A 175 22.39 26.96 14.30
N GLY A 176 21.78 28.13 14.45
CA GLY A 176 22.01 29.30 13.61
C GLY A 176 21.34 30.53 14.19
#